data_AF-A0A1X1ATF0-F1
#
_entry.id   AF-A0A1X1ATF0-F1
#
_cell.length_a   1.000
_cell.length_b   1.000
_cell.length_c   1.000
_cell.angle_alpha   90.00
_cell.angle_beta   90.00
_cell.angle_gamma   90.00
#
_symmetry.space_group_name_H-M   'P 1'
#
loop_
_entity.id
_entity.type
_entity.pdbx_description
1 polymer ?
#
loop_
_entity_poly.entity_id
_entity_poly.type
_entity_poly.pdbx_seq_one_letter_code
_entity_poly.pdbx_strand_id
1 'polypeptide(L)'
;MTRSAVWRLLLVPAAFTVAGFLVSIVLAFSLPSPVAVQWSSAGEVTNKVPVWVVPIMLVAIAAIPVVVTGLIALSRDAGKVTGALVLAFGIGANVFICISVIAILAPQLGADSASASSGPSTFWLIVAGVAALVVGAVVGVVASQPRSPAPRSA
;
A
#
# COMPACT_ATOMS: atom_id res chain seq x y z
N MET A 1 -0.34 24.64 -8.70
CA MET A 1 -1.44 23.85 -8.09
C MET A 1 -2.06 24.66 -6.97
N THR A 2 -3.40 24.76 -6.87
CA THR A 2 -4.05 25.30 -5.67
C THR A 2 -3.82 24.34 -4.50
N ARG A 3 -3.59 24.84 -3.28
CA ARG A 3 -3.33 24.01 -2.09
C ARG A 3 -4.39 22.90 -1.90
N SER A 4 -5.66 23.19 -2.23
CA SER A 4 -6.79 22.25 -2.13
C SER A 4 -6.65 20.97 -2.99
N ALA A 5 -5.92 21.04 -4.11
CA ALA A 5 -5.72 19.91 -4.99
C ALA A 5 -4.68 18.90 -4.49
N VAL A 6 -3.62 19.41 -3.85
CA VAL A 6 -2.53 18.58 -3.29
C VAL A 6 -3.09 17.76 -2.12
N TRP A 7 -3.90 18.38 -1.26
CA TRP A 7 -4.56 17.68 -0.16
C TRP A 7 -5.45 16.53 -0.63
N ARG A 8 -6.27 16.72 -1.67
CA ARG A 8 -7.13 15.64 -2.20
C ARG A 8 -6.34 14.45 -2.75
N LEU A 9 -5.18 14.73 -3.36
CA LEU A 9 -4.29 13.70 -3.91
C LEU A 9 -3.53 12.94 -2.82
N LEU A 10 -3.28 13.55 -1.65
CA LEU A 10 -2.68 12.90 -0.48
C LEU A 10 -3.68 12.05 0.32
N LEU A 11 -4.98 12.34 0.23
CA LEU A 11 -6.03 11.56 0.91
C LEU A 11 -6.18 10.15 0.33
N VAL A 12 -5.91 9.95 -0.96
CA VAL A 12 -6.03 8.64 -1.62
C VAL A 12 -5.07 7.61 -1.00
N PRO A 13 -3.74 7.83 -0.95
CA PRO A 13 -2.84 6.88 -0.32
C PRO A 13 -3.10 6.78 1.19
N ALA A 14 -3.45 7.87 1.88
CA ALA A 14 -3.82 7.79 3.30
C ALA A 14 -5.03 6.85 3.52
N ALA A 15 -6.05 6.91 2.67
CA ALA A 15 -7.21 6.03 2.73
C ALA A 15 -6.84 4.56 2.51
N PHE A 16 -5.95 4.27 1.55
CA PHE A 16 -5.44 2.90 1.35
C PHE A 16 -4.68 2.38 2.56
N THR A 17 -3.82 3.20 3.18
CA THR A 17 -3.09 2.82 4.40
C THR A 17 -4.04 2.54 5.55
N VAL A 18 -5.04 3.40 5.76
CA VAL A 18 -6.07 3.19 6.80
C VAL A 18 -6.87 1.91 6.52
N ALA A 19 -7.27 1.67 5.28
CA ALA A 19 -7.98 0.46 4.90
C ALA A 19 -7.11 -0.79 5.15
N GLY A 20 -5.85 -0.79 4.72
CA GLY A 20 -4.91 -1.87 4.98
C GLY A 20 -4.71 -2.13 6.47
N PHE A 21 -4.56 -1.08 7.28
CA PHE A 21 -4.44 -1.16 8.73
C PHE A 21 -5.68 -1.78 9.38
N LEU A 22 -6.88 -1.31 9.02
CA LEU A 22 -8.13 -1.85 9.54
C LEU A 22 -8.30 -3.32 9.17
N VAL A 23 -8.00 -3.69 7.92
CA VAL A 23 -8.01 -5.10 7.48
C VAL A 23 -7.03 -5.92 8.30
N SER A 24 -5.78 -5.46 8.48
CA SER A 24 -4.79 -6.16 9.30
C SER A 24 -5.22 -6.32 10.76
N ILE A 25 -5.88 -5.32 11.36
CA ILE A 25 -6.45 -5.44 12.71
C ILE A 25 -7.54 -6.51 12.76
N VAL A 26 -8.47 -6.49 11.81
CA VAL A 26 -9.56 -7.48 11.77
C VAL A 26 -8.99 -8.89 11.60
N LEU A 27 -8.00 -9.05 10.71
CA LEU A 27 -7.31 -10.33 10.53
C LEU A 27 -6.55 -10.76 11.79
N ALA A 28 -5.97 -9.83 12.55
CA ALA A 28 -5.19 -10.13 13.75
C ALA A 28 -5.99 -10.90 14.82
N PHE A 29 -7.31 -10.75 14.87
CA PHE A 29 -8.17 -11.51 15.80
C PHE A 29 -8.36 -12.98 15.41
N SER A 30 -8.07 -13.33 14.16
CA SER A 30 -8.28 -14.68 13.60
C SER A 30 -6.96 -15.38 13.24
N LEU A 31 -5.83 -14.79 13.63
CA LEU A 31 -4.48 -15.27 13.32
C LEU A 31 -3.80 -15.86 14.56
N PRO A 32 -2.93 -16.87 14.38
CA PRO A 32 -2.09 -17.36 15.46
C PRO A 32 -1.11 -16.29 15.93
N SER A 33 -0.78 -16.28 17.22
CA SER A 33 0.30 -15.44 17.75
C SER A 33 1.41 -16.34 18.30
N PRO A 34 2.62 -16.33 17.72
CA PRO A 34 3.12 -15.45 16.66
C PRO A 34 2.78 -15.90 15.22
N VAL A 35 2.82 -14.95 14.27
CA VAL A 35 2.64 -15.18 12.81
C VAL A 35 3.98 -15.31 12.10
N ALA A 36 4.03 -16.13 11.04
CA ALA A 36 5.18 -16.21 10.14
C ALA A 36 5.19 -15.02 9.17
N VAL A 37 6.36 -14.42 8.99
CA VAL A 37 6.56 -13.29 8.05
C VAL A 37 7.69 -13.51 7.06
N GLN A 38 8.50 -14.55 7.27
CA GLN A 38 9.62 -14.89 6.38
C GLN A 38 9.77 -16.40 6.26
N TRP A 39 10.06 -16.84 5.04
CA TRP A 39 10.33 -18.22 4.69
C TRP A 39 11.69 -18.35 4.00
N SER A 40 12.39 -19.47 4.21
CA SER A 40 13.59 -19.82 3.46
C SER A 40 13.24 -20.26 2.04
N SER A 41 14.25 -20.39 1.17
CA SER A 41 14.08 -21.01 -0.16
C SER A 41 13.63 -22.48 -0.09
N ALA A 42 13.83 -23.15 1.05
CA ALA A 42 13.35 -24.48 1.33
C ALA A 42 11.89 -24.51 1.86
N GLY A 43 11.26 -23.34 2.02
CA GLY A 43 9.87 -23.22 2.52
C GLY A 43 9.73 -23.24 4.04
N GLU A 44 10.83 -23.21 4.79
CA GLU A 44 10.79 -23.22 6.26
C GLU A 44 10.56 -21.82 6.81
N VAL A 45 9.78 -21.68 7.88
CA VAL A 45 9.58 -20.38 8.55
C VAL A 45 10.88 -19.96 9.23
N THR A 46 11.51 -18.89 8.73
CA THR A 46 12.77 -18.37 9.27
C THR A 46 12.56 -17.25 10.28
N ASN A 47 11.41 -16.56 10.22
CA ASN A 47 11.11 -15.48 11.13
C ASN A 47 9.61 -15.42 11.49
N LYS A 48 9.34 -15.16 12.77
CA LYS A 48 7.99 -14.99 13.32
C LYS A 48 7.91 -13.71 14.12
N VAL A 49 6.78 -13.02 14.05
CA VAL A 49 6.53 -11.79 14.82
C VAL A 49 5.20 -11.89 15.57
N PRO A 50 5.05 -11.19 16.70
CA PRO A 50 3.74 -11.07 17.34
C PRO A 50 2.73 -10.46 16.35
N VAL A 51 1.52 -11.00 16.29
CA VAL A 51 0.50 -10.59 15.31
C VAL A 51 0.22 -9.07 15.34
N TRP A 52 0.26 -8.47 16.53
CA TRP A 52 0.03 -7.04 16.74
C TRP A 52 1.13 -6.13 16.17
N VAL A 53 2.31 -6.68 15.88
CA VAL A 53 3.41 -5.93 15.25
C VAL A 53 3.12 -5.70 13.76
N VAL A 54 2.38 -6.58 13.10
CA VAL A 54 2.09 -6.48 11.66
C VAL A 54 1.33 -5.21 11.27
N PRO A 55 0.20 -4.83 11.90
CA PRO A 55 -0.47 -3.58 11.58
C PRO A 55 0.40 -2.34 11.86
N ILE A 56 1.25 -2.38 12.88
CA ILE A 56 2.20 -1.30 13.19
C ILE A 56 3.25 -1.17 12.08
N MET A 57 3.84 -2.28 11.66
CA MET A 57 4.81 -2.31 10.55
C MET A 57 4.17 -1.87 9.23
N LEU A 58 2.93 -2.27 8.96
CA LEU A 58 2.19 -1.82 7.77
C LEU A 58 2.11 -0.30 7.74
N VAL A 59 1.71 0.35 8.84
CA VAL A 59 1.61 1.82 8.89
C VAL A 59 3.00 2.45 8.73
N ALA A 60 4.01 1.94 9.42
CA ALA A 60 5.37 2.47 9.35
C ALA A 60 5.95 2.41 7.93
N ILE A 61 5.77 1.28 7.24
CA ILE A 61 6.28 1.09 5.87
C ILE A 61 5.43 1.87 4.86
N ALA A 62 4.11 1.85 4.98
CA ALA A 62 3.20 2.58 4.10
C ALA A 62 3.31 4.10 4.24
N ALA A 63 3.76 4.60 5.39
CA ALA A 63 4.03 6.02 5.59
C ALA A 63 5.19 6.53 4.71
N ILE A 64 6.17 5.69 4.36
CA ILE A 64 7.33 6.11 3.57
C ILE A 64 6.89 6.61 2.17
N PRO A 65 6.15 5.83 1.35
CA PRO A 65 5.64 6.32 0.08
C PRO A 65 4.80 7.60 0.22
N VAL A 66 3.95 7.69 1.26
CA VAL A 66 3.08 8.85 1.52
C VAL A 66 3.90 10.10 1.79
N VAL A 67 4.88 10.02 2.69
CA VAL A 67 5.74 11.13 3.08
C VAL A 67 6.62 11.57 1.92
N VAL A 68 7.26 10.63 1.22
CA VAL A 68 8.10 10.93 0.05
C VAL A 68 7.29 11.62 -1.05
N THR A 69 6.11 11.08 -1.35
CA THR A 69 5.20 11.67 -2.35
C THR A 69 4.73 13.05 -1.93
N GLY A 70 4.38 13.23 -0.66
CA GLY A 70 3.95 14.51 -0.10
C GLY A 70 5.05 15.57 -0.16
N LEU A 71 6.28 15.22 0.25
CA LEU A 71 7.43 16.13 0.21
C LEU A 71 7.74 16.58 -1.22
N ILE A 72 7.72 15.65 -2.18
CA ILE A 72 8.00 15.97 -3.59
C ILE A 72 6.85 16.78 -4.20
N ALA A 73 5.59 16.46 -3.89
CA ALA A 73 4.44 17.24 -4.35
C ALA A 73 4.41 18.68 -3.77
N LEU A 74 5.04 18.89 -2.61
CA LEU A 74 5.21 20.21 -2.00
C LEU A 74 6.42 20.98 -2.55
N SER A 75 7.39 20.29 -3.14
CA SER A 75 8.53 20.93 -3.79
C SER A 75 8.06 21.73 -5.01
N ARG A 76 8.42 23.02 -5.05
CA ARG A 76 7.98 23.94 -6.11
C ARG A 76 8.61 23.64 -7.48
N ASP A 77 9.67 22.83 -7.50
CA ASP A 77 10.49 22.54 -8.68
C ASP A 77 10.09 21.25 -9.42
N ALA A 78 9.17 20.45 -8.86
CA ALA A 78 8.70 19.26 -9.54
C ALA A 78 7.80 19.65 -10.73
N GLY A 79 8.31 19.43 -11.95
CA GLY A 79 7.50 19.53 -13.17
C GLY A 79 6.26 18.64 -13.11
N LYS A 80 5.20 19.01 -13.84
CA LYS A 80 3.88 18.30 -13.80
C LYS A 80 3.99 16.79 -14.01
N VAL A 81 4.87 16.36 -14.92
CA VAL A 81 5.11 14.94 -15.23
C VAL A 81 5.80 14.24 -14.07
N THR A 82 6.83 14.86 -13.49
CA THR A 82 7.55 14.34 -12.32
C THR A 82 6.62 14.18 -11.12
N GLY A 83 5.76 15.18 -10.86
CA GLY A 83 4.76 15.10 -9.79
C GLY A 83 3.74 13.98 -10.00
N ALA A 84 3.26 13.77 -11.23
CA ALA A 84 2.33 12.70 -11.56
C ALA A 84 2.95 11.30 -11.42
N LEU A 85 4.21 11.13 -11.85
CA LEU A 85 4.95 9.86 -11.71
C LEU A 85 5.22 9.52 -10.25
N VAL A 86 5.63 10.50 -9.45
CA VAL A 86 5.90 10.30 -8.02
C VAL A 86 4.62 9.91 -7.28
N LEU A 87 3.49 10.53 -7.64
CA LEU A 87 2.21 10.20 -7.05
C LEU A 87 1.70 8.81 -7.48
N ALA A 88 1.87 8.45 -8.75
CA ALA A 88 1.59 7.11 -9.26
C ALA A 88 2.40 6.04 -8.51
N PHE A 89 3.70 6.30 -8.32
CA PHE A 89 4.58 5.42 -7.56
C PHE A 89 4.15 5.31 -6.09
N GLY A 90 3.90 6.44 -5.43
CA GLY A 90 3.51 6.45 -4.01
C GLY A 90 2.25 5.65 -3.74
N ILE A 91 1.23 5.80 -4.58
CA ILE A 91 -0.03 5.07 -4.44
C ILE A 91 0.16 3.60 -4.83
N GLY A 92 0.84 3.31 -5.93
CA GLY A 92 1.13 1.93 -6.35
C GLY A 92 1.89 1.16 -5.28
N ALA A 93 2.95 1.75 -4.71
CA ALA A 93 3.72 1.15 -3.62
C ALA A 93 2.86 0.88 -2.38
N ASN A 94 1.95 1.79 -2.03
CA ASN A 94 1.08 1.61 -0.88
C ASN A 94 0.07 0.46 -1.07
N VAL A 95 -0.53 0.38 -2.26
CA VAL A 95 -1.40 -0.75 -2.65
C VAL A 95 -0.62 -2.07 -2.61
N PHE A 96 0.60 -2.07 -3.14
CA PHE A 96 1.48 -3.25 -3.12
C PHE A 96 1.75 -3.73 -1.69
N ILE A 97 2.11 -2.82 -0.78
CA ILE A 97 2.37 -3.12 0.63
C ILE A 97 1.12 -3.73 1.28
N CYS A 98 -0.05 -3.10 1.11
CA CYS A 98 -1.29 -3.57 1.72
C CYS A 98 -1.68 -4.98 1.23
N ILE A 99 -1.64 -5.21 -0.09
CA ILE A 99 -1.99 -6.53 -0.64
C ILE A 99 -0.95 -7.59 -0.24
N SER A 100 0.34 -7.25 -0.22
CA SER A 100 1.40 -8.18 0.18
C SER A 100 1.25 -8.61 1.65
N VAL A 101 0.90 -7.69 2.54
CA VAL A 101 0.61 -8.03 3.95
C VAL A 101 -0.59 -8.96 4.02
N ILE A 102 -1.68 -8.67 3.30
CA ILE A 102 -2.84 -9.57 3.26
C ILE A 102 -2.47 -10.94 2.70
N ALA A 103 -1.65 -11.01 1.66
CA ALA A 103 -1.18 -12.26 1.06
C ALA A 103 -0.33 -13.11 2.01
N ILE A 104 0.44 -12.46 2.89
CA ILE A 104 1.24 -13.13 3.94
C ILE A 104 0.33 -13.64 5.05
N LEU A 105 -0.69 -12.87 5.43
CA LEU A 105 -1.55 -13.18 6.58
C LEU A 105 -2.71 -14.12 6.24
N ALA A 106 -3.36 -13.95 5.09
CA ALA A 106 -4.57 -14.69 4.75
C ALA A 106 -4.42 -16.23 4.78
N PRO A 107 -3.29 -16.82 4.32
CA PRO A 107 -3.08 -18.27 4.40
C PRO A 107 -2.89 -18.81 5.84
N GLN A 108 -2.66 -17.93 6.81
CA GLN A 108 -2.46 -18.27 8.22
C GLN A 108 -3.77 -18.16 9.04
N LEU A 109 -4.88 -17.74 8.42
CA LEU A 109 -6.16 -17.59 9.09
C LEU A 109 -6.70 -18.92 9.60
N GLY A 110 -7.07 -18.97 10.88
CA GLY A 110 -7.59 -20.19 11.51
C GLY A 110 -6.56 -21.30 11.70
N ALA A 111 -5.27 -21.04 11.47
CA ALA A 111 -4.22 -22.00 11.76
C ALA A 111 -3.91 -22.04 13.26
N ASP A 112 -3.76 -23.24 13.82
CA ASP A 112 -3.37 -23.42 15.23
C ASP A 112 -1.94 -22.94 15.51
N SER A 113 -1.08 -22.92 14.49
CA SER A 113 0.28 -22.40 14.58
C SER A 113 0.82 -21.97 13.22
N ALA A 114 1.76 -21.02 13.23
CA ALA A 114 2.44 -20.58 12.01
C ALA A 114 3.33 -21.70 11.44
N SER A 115 3.00 -22.18 10.24
CA SER A 115 3.62 -23.35 9.61
C SER A 115 4.29 -23.04 8.26
N ALA A 116 5.11 -23.97 7.80
CA ALA A 116 5.81 -23.91 6.51
C ALA A 116 4.85 -23.91 5.29
N SER A 117 3.67 -24.52 5.42
CA SER A 117 2.67 -24.56 4.33
C SER A 117 1.88 -23.26 4.18
N SER A 118 2.01 -22.31 5.11
CA SER A 118 1.28 -21.05 5.12
C SER A 118 1.98 -19.90 4.39
N GLY A 119 2.99 -20.19 3.56
CA GLY A 119 3.69 -19.18 2.76
C GLY A 119 2.76 -18.48 1.75
N PRO A 120 3.00 -17.20 1.43
CA PRO A 120 2.24 -16.51 0.41
C PRO A 120 2.44 -17.20 -0.94
N SER A 121 1.34 -17.50 -1.65
CA SER A 121 1.46 -18.07 -2.98
C SER A 121 2.03 -17.02 -3.95
N THR A 122 2.89 -17.45 -4.88
CA THR A 122 3.46 -16.58 -5.92
C THR A 122 2.37 -15.84 -6.70
N PHE A 123 1.21 -16.48 -6.86
CA PHE A 123 0.02 -15.88 -7.47
C PHE A 123 -0.39 -14.59 -6.77
N TRP A 124 -0.46 -14.56 -5.44
CA TRP A 124 -0.86 -13.35 -4.70
C TRP A 124 0.16 -12.23 -4.81
N LEU A 125 1.46 -12.54 -4.88
CA LEU A 125 2.51 -11.54 -5.11
C LEU A 125 2.40 -10.92 -6.51
N ILE A 126 2.08 -11.74 -7.52
CA ILE A 126 1.80 -11.25 -8.89
C ILE A 126 0.56 -10.37 -8.90
N VAL A 127 -0.53 -10.80 -8.25
CA VAL A 127 -1.77 -10.00 -8.13
C VAL A 127 -1.49 -8.67 -7.43
N ALA A 128 -0.70 -8.67 -6.35
CA ALA A 128 -0.28 -7.44 -5.67
C ALA A 128 0.48 -6.50 -6.61
N GLY A 129 1.43 -7.03 -7.38
CA GLY A 129 2.20 -6.25 -8.35
C GLY A 129 1.35 -5.67 -9.47
N VAL A 130 0.45 -6.46 -10.05
CA VAL A 130 -0.47 -6.01 -11.12
C VAL A 130 -1.45 -4.98 -10.59
N ALA A 131 -2.05 -5.21 -9.42
CA ALA A 131 -2.97 -4.26 -8.80
C ALA A 131 -2.27 -2.92 -8.49
N ALA A 132 -1.05 -2.97 -7.96
CA ALA A 132 -0.23 -1.79 -7.71
C ALA A 132 0.07 -1.01 -9.00
N LEU A 133 0.44 -1.71 -10.07
CA LEU A 133 0.69 -1.12 -11.38
C LEU A 133 -0.56 -0.45 -11.96
N VAL A 134 -1.70 -1.14 -11.94
CA VAL A 134 -2.97 -0.63 -12.49
C VAL A 134 -3.43 0.59 -11.70
N VAL A 135 -3.47 0.51 -10.37
CA VAL A 135 -3.91 1.65 -9.54
C VAL A 135 -2.92 2.81 -9.68
N GLY A 136 -1.62 2.55 -9.64
CA GLY A 136 -0.60 3.58 -9.86
C GLY A 136 -0.75 4.27 -11.22
N ALA A 137 -0.92 3.51 -12.30
CA ALA A 137 -1.09 4.03 -13.65
C ALA A 137 -2.37 4.88 -13.78
N VAL A 138 -3.51 4.40 -13.27
CA VAL A 138 -4.79 5.14 -13.30
C VAL A 138 -4.62 6.48 -12.59
N VAL A 139 -4.03 6.50 -11.39
CA VAL A 139 -3.87 7.77 -10.66
C VAL A 139 -2.85 8.68 -11.34
N GLY A 140 -1.76 8.14 -11.89
CA GLY A 140 -0.80 8.92 -12.68
C GLY A 140 -1.44 9.59 -13.90
N VAL A 141 -2.31 8.88 -14.62
CA VAL A 141 -3.06 9.43 -15.76
C VAL A 141 -4.01 10.52 -15.27
N VAL A 142 -4.81 10.28 -14.22
CA VAL A 142 -5.74 11.29 -13.67
C VAL A 142 -4.99 12.53 -13.17
N ALA A 143 -3.83 12.36 -12.54
CA ALA A 143 -3.02 13.47 -12.03
C ALA A 143 -2.37 14.30 -13.16
N SER A 144 -2.19 13.73 -14.35
CA SER A 144 -1.59 14.40 -15.50
C SER A 144 -2.61 15.11 -16.41
N GLN A 145 -3.92 14.88 -16.24
CA GLN A 145 -4.93 15.53 -17.07
C GLN A 145 -5.02 17.05 -16.82
N PRO A 146 -5.14 17.88 -17.88
CA PRO A 146 -5.45 19.30 -17.74
C PRO A 146 -6.81 19.48 -17.07
N ARG A 147 -6.90 20.33 -16.05
CA ARG A 147 -8.21 20.69 -15.48
C ARG A 147 -9.00 21.48 -16.51
N SER A 148 -10.20 20.99 -16.85
CA SER A 148 -11.16 21.80 -17.61
C SER A 148 -11.38 23.15 -16.90
N PRO A 149 -11.31 24.27 -17.63
CA PRO A 149 -11.63 25.56 -17.05
C PRO A 149 -13.08 25.54 -16.53
N ALA A 150 -13.29 26.04 -15.32
CA ALA A 150 -14.63 26.13 -14.74
C ALA A 150 -15.56 26.90 -15.70
N PRO A 151 -16.85 26.53 -15.80
CA PRO A 151 -17.81 27.30 -16.57
C PRO A 151 -17.81 28.72 -16.02
N ARG A 152 -17.43 29.70 -16.85
CA ARG A 152 -17.64 31.10 -16.49
C ARG A 152 -19.15 31.29 -16.50
N SER A 153 -19.75 31.44 -15.33
CA SER A 153 -21.11 31.96 -15.22
C SER A 153 -21.12 33.34 -15.89
N ALA A 154 -21.86 33.45 -17.00
CA ALA A 154 -22.15 34.71 -17.69
C ALA A 154 -23.14 35.55 -16.88
#